data_AF-A0A8J7AW97-F1
#
_entry.id   AF-A0A8J7AW97-F1
#
_cell.length_a   1.000
_cell.length_b   1.000
_cell.length_c   1.000
_cell.angle_alpha   90.00
_cell.angle_beta   90.00
_cell.angle_gamma   90.00
#
_symmetry.space_group_name_H-M   'P 1'
#
loop_
_entity.id
_entity.type
_entity.pdbx_description
1 polymer ?
#
loop_
_entity_poly.entity_id
_entity_poly.type
_entity_poly.pdbx_seq_one_letter_code
_entity_poly.pdbx_strand_id
1 'polypeptide(L)'
;MSAIQSDVVATAKQGNPKAIAALMSHSLKPKGIEVKAFTKGDRLNIFLESAEVPPQQALVSFTKKGIEGLGRVLKPFGIMVAVQVNF
;
A
#
# COMPACT_ATOMS: atom_id res chain seq x y z
N MET A 1 11.77 12.21 -17.05
CA MET A 1 11.61 11.93 -15.59
C MET A 1 11.27 13.26 -14.93
N SER A 2 10.29 13.49 -14.05
CA SER A 2 9.27 12.66 -13.40
C SER A 2 8.30 13.60 -12.64
N ALA A 3 7.57 14.49 -13.33
CA ALA A 3 6.60 15.37 -12.65
C ALA A 3 5.47 14.55 -11.99
N ILE A 4 4.91 13.58 -12.72
CA ILE A 4 3.80 12.73 -12.27
C ILE A 4 4.18 11.86 -11.07
N GLN A 5 5.43 11.36 -11.02
CA GLN A 5 5.88 10.50 -9.93
C GLN A 5 6.10 11.29 -8.63
N SER A 6 6.48 12.56 -8.75
CA SER A 6 6.68 13.47 -7.62
C SER A 6 5.36 13.82 -6.95
N ASP A 7 4.32 14.07 -7.76
CA ASP A 7 2.97 14.37 -7.28
C ASP A 7 2.35 13.17 -6.58
N VAL A 8 2.45 11.97 -7.17
CA VAL A 8 1.90 10.75 -6.54
C VAL A 8 2.56 10.47 -5.18
N VAL A 9 3.87 10.69 -5.04
CA VAL A 9 4.55 10.51 -3.74
C VAL A 9 4.13 11.58 -2.73
N ALA A 10 4.01 12.83 -3.14
CA ALA A 10 3.55 13.91 -2.26
C ALA A 10 2.12 13.67 -1.76
N THR A 11 1.21 13.27 -2.65
CA THR A 11 -0.19 12.98 -2.31
C THR A 11 -0.32 11.70 -1.48
N ALA A 12 0.52 10.69 -1.72
CA ALA A 12 0.56 9.49 -0.87
C ALA A 12 1.04 9.79 0.55
N LYS A 13 2.03 10.69 0.71
CA LYS A 13 2.49 11.15 2.02
C LYS A 13 1.40 11.89 2.80
N GLN A 14 0.45 12.52 2.11
CA GLN A 14 -0.73 13.15 2.73
C GLN A 14 -1.83 12.15 3.08
N GLY A 15 -1.61 10.84 2.90
CA GLY A 15 -2.61 9.81 3.22
C GLY A 15 -3.62 9.55 2.11
N ASN A 16 -3.42 10.05 0.89
CA ASN A 16 -4.34 9.79 -0.21
C ASN A 16 -4.36 8.29 -0.57
N PRO A 17 -5.51 7.61 -0.43
CA PRO A 17 -5.58 6.16 -0.64
C PRO A 17 -5.23 5.75 -2.08
N LYS A 18 -5.69 6.49 -3.09
CA LYS A 18 -5.41 6.17 -4.50
C LYS A 18 -3.94 6.30 -4.83
N ALA A 19 -3.28 7.33 -4.33
CA ALA A 19 -1.85 7.53 -4.54
C ALA A 19 -1.01 6.44 -3.84
N ILE A 20 -1.41 6.05 -2.61
CA ILE A 20 -0.78 4.94 -1.89
C ILE A 20 -0.98 3.62 -2.64
N ALA A 21 -2.19 3.32 -3.11
CA ALA A 21 -2.47 2.12 -3.90
C ALA A 21 -1.64 2.10 -5.20
N ALA A 22 -1.48 3.22 -5.89
CA ALA A 22 -0.68 3.33 -7.10
C ALA A 22 0.80 3.04 -6.83
N LEU A 23 1.38 3.60 -5.76
CA LEU A 23 2.77 3.33 -5.37
C LEU A 23 2.98 1.88 -4.97
N MET A 24 2.08 1.31 -4.17
CA MET A 24 2.16 -0.09 -3.77
C MET A 24 2.01 -1.03 -4.97
N SER A 25 1.04 -0.76 -5.85
CA SER A 25 0.82 -1.51 -7.09
C SER A 25 2.06 -1.51 -7.96
N HIS A 26 2.80 -0.39 -8.05
CA HIS A 26 4.04 -0.35 -8.82
C HIS A 26 5.08 -1.37 -8.33
N SER A 27 5.20 -1.60 -7.02
CA SER A 27 6.11 -2.59 -6.44
C SER A 27 5.58 -4.03 -6.45
N LEU A 28 4.26 -4.20 -6.49
CA LEU A 28 3.57 -5.48 -6.29
C LEU A 28 3.05 -6.11 -7.59
N LYS A 29 2.81 -5.31 -8.63
CA LYS A 29 2.37 -5.77 -9.95
C LYS A 29 3.31 -6.80 -10.60
N PRO A 30 4.65 -6.68 -10.51
CA PRO A 30 5.56 -7.72 -11.00
C PRO A 30 5.43 -9.08 -10.29
N LYS A 31 4.78 -9.10 -9.11
CA LYS A 31 4.52 -10.32 -8.32
C LYS A 31 3.10 -10.85 -8.52
N GLY A 32 2.34 -10.31 -9.48
CA GLY A 32 0.96 -10.72 -9.74
C GLY A 32 -0.03 -10.31 -8.63
N ILE A 33 0.29 -9.24 -7.89
CA ILE A 33 -0.55 -8.75 -6.79
C ILE A 33 -1.13 -7.39 -7.16
N GLU A 34 -2.45 -7.30 -7.13
CA GLU A 34 -3.21 -6.06 -7.26
C GLU A 34 -3.43 -5.42 -5.89
N VAL A 35 -3.43 -4.08 -5.86
CA VAL A 35 -3.62 -3.30 -4.64
C VAL A 35 -4.81 -2.37 -4.78
N LYS A 36 -5.74 -2.46 -3.83
CA LYS A 36 -6.82 -1.48 -3.66
C LYS A 36 -6.65 -0.81 -2.31
N ALA A 37 -6.79 0.50 -2.22
CA ALA A 37 -6.78 1.20 -0.94
C ALA A 37 -7.93 2.20 -0.85
N PHE A 38 -8.51 2.29 0.34
CA PHE A 38 -9.55 3.25 0.67
C PHE A 38 -9.47 3.66 2.13
N THR A 39 -9.96 4.84 2.44
CA THR A 39 -10.09 5.33 3.82
C THR A 39 -11.49 5.02 4.36
N LYS A 40 -11.56 4.60 5.61
CA LYS A 40 -12.80 4.44 6.38
C LYS A 40 -12.58 5.03 7.76
N GLY A 41 -13.13 6.22 8.00
CA GLY A 41 -12.74 7.04 9.16
C GLY A 41 -11.24 7.33 9.11
N ASP A 42 -10.57 7.21 10.26
CA ASP A 42 -9.12 7.47 10.39
C ASP A 42 -8.26 6.25 10.04
N ARG A 43 -8.82 5.30 9.29
CA ARG A 43 -8.14 4.07 8.88
C ARG A 43 -7.96 4.02 7.38
N LEU A 44 -6.72 3.84 6.95
CA LEU A 44 -6.39 3.44 5.61
C LEU A 44 -6.47 1.91 5.53
N ASN A 45 -7.42 1.42 4.74
CA ASN A 45 -7.62 0.01 4.47
C ASN A 45 -6.97 -0.32 3.13
N ILE A 46 -6.18 -1.38 3.10
CA ILE A 46 -5.45 -1.83 1.91
C ILE A 46 -5.78 -3.29 1.68
N PHE A 47 -6.18 -3.61 0.47
CA PHE A 47 -6.50 -4.95 -0.01
C PHE A 47 -5.43 -5.37 -0.99
N LEU A 48 -4.85 -6.53 -0.73
CA LEU A 48 -3.94 -7.22 -1.64
C LEU A 48 -4.69 -8.41 -2.21
N GLU A 49 -4.86 -8.41 -3.53
CA GLU A 49 -5.52 -9.48 -4.28
C GLU A 49 -4.49 -10.13 -5.20
N SER A 50 -4.47 -11.46 -5.27
CA SER A 50 -3.61 -12.19 -6.19
C SER A 50 -4.34 -13.43 -6.71
N ALA A 51 -4.12 -13.77 -7.97
CA ALA A 51 -4.72 -14.95 -8.59
C ALA A 51 -4.04 -16.26 -8.15
N GLU A 52 -2.81 -16.19 -7.65
CA GLU A 52 -2.04 -17.32 -7.15
C GLU A 52 -1.62 -17.04 -5.71
N VAL A 53 -1.62 -18.06 -4.85
CA VAL A 53 -1.13 -17.94 -3.47
C VAL A 53 0.39 -17.76 -3.53
N PRO A 54 0.94 -16.56 -3.24
CA PRO A 54 2.37 -16.36 -3.27
C PRO A 54 3.00 -17.11 -2.08
N PRO A 55 4.31 -17.43 -2.14
CA PRO A 55 4.99 -18.08 -1.02
C PRO A 55 4.79 -17.28 0.27
N GLN A 56 4.02 -17.84 1.22
CA GLN A 56 3.47 -17.07 2.35
C GLN A 56 4.55 -16.33 3.13
N GLN A 57 5.71 -16.93 3.36
CA GLN A 57 6.81 -16.31 4.09
C GLN A 57 7.41 -15.09 3.39
N ALA A 58 7.58 -15.16 2.06
CA ALA A 58 8.12 -14.06 1.27
C ALA A 58 7.12 -12.92 1.14
N LEU A 59 5.83 -13.25 0.97
CA LEU A 59 4.76 -12.28 0.92
C LEU A 59 4.55 -11.58 2.26
N VAL A 60 4.43 -12.33 3.35
CA VAL A 60 4.24 -11.78 4.70
C VAL A 60 5.40 -10.85 5.06
N SER A 61 6.65 -11.25 4.79
CA SER A 61 7.83 -10.43 5.07
C SER A 61 7.86 -9.15 4.24
N PHE A 62 7.49 -9.22 2.95
CA PHE A 62 7.44 -8.07 2.07
C PHE A 62 6.32 -7.10 2.47
N THR A 63 5.12 -7.63 2.69
CA THR A 63 3.94 -6.87 3.09
C THR A 63 4.17 -6.20 4.45
N LYS A 64 4.75 -6.91 5.44
CA LYS A 64 5.07 -6.34 6.74
C LYS A 64 6.04 -5.16 6.63
N LYS A 65 7.14 -5.31 5.87
CA LYS A 65 8.09 -4.21 5.63
C LYS A 65 7.43 -3.01 4.94
N GLY A 66 6.56 -3.27 3.95
CA GLY A 66 5.80 -2.23 3.25
C GLY A 66 4.87 -1.46 4.19
N ILE A 67 4.13 -2.19 5.05
CA ILE A 67 3.22 -1.61 6.04
C ILE A 67 3.97 -0.81 7.10
N GLU A 68 5.09 -1.30 7.61
CA GLU A 68 5.93 -0.58 8.57
C GLU A 68 6.50 0.72 7.97
N GLY A 69 6.83 0.70 6.67
CA GLY A 69 7.22 1.89 5.93
C GLY A 69 6.08 2.92 5.84
N LEU A 70 4.89 2.47 5.39
CA LEU A 70 3.70 3.32 5.28
C LEU A 70 3.24 3.87 6.63
N GLY A 71 3.18 3.02 7.65
CA GLY A 71 2.80 3.40 9.00
C GLY A 71 3.70 4.49 9.57
N ARG A 72 5.02 4.45 9.31
CA ARG A 72 5.95 5.53 9.72
C ARG A 72 5.64 6.87 9.07
N VAL A 73 5.28 6.87 7.79
CA VAL A 73 4.95 8.09 7.04
C VAL A 73 3.60 8.67 7.48
N LEU A 74 2.63 7.80 7.78
CA LEU A 74 1.24 8.20 8.03
C LEU A 74 0.92 8.46 9.51
N LYS A 75 1.73 7.95 10.46
CA LYS A 75 1.53 8.15 11.90
C LYS A 75 1.35 9.62 12.33
N PRO A 76 2.13 10.58 11.81
CA PRO A 76 1.97 12.00 12.16
C PRO A 76 0.60 12.58 11.79
N PHE A 77 -0.13 11.94 10.87
CA PHE A 77 -1.45 12.37 10.41
C PHE A 77 -2.60 11.68 11.16
N GLY A 78 -2.31 10.88 12.20
CA GLY A 78 -3.34 10.13 12.94
C GLY A 78 -3.96 8.95 12.17
N ILE A 79 -3.40 8.61 11.00
CA ILE A 79 -3.96 7.56 10.13
C ILE A 79 -3.39 6.20 10.53
N MET A 80 -4.27 5.25 10.87
CA MET A 80 -3.90 3.85 11.10
C MET A 80 -3.97 3.05 9.80
N VAL A 81 -3.00 2.16 9.57
CA VAL A 81 -2.99 1.29 8.38
C VAL A 81 -3.48 -0.11 8.75
N ALA A 82 -4.51 -0.59 8.07
CA ALA A 82 -5.00 -1.95 8.14
C ALA A 82 -4.82 -2.62 6.76
N VAL A 83 -4.27 -3.84 6.74
CA VAL A 83 -4.06 -4.59 5.49
C VAL A 83 -4.76 -5.93 5.57
N GLN A 84 -5.52 -6.23 4.54
CA GLN A 84 -6.18 -7.52 4.34
C GLN A 84 -5.64 -8.16 3.06
N VAL A 85 -5.30 -9.45 3.15
CA VAL A 85 -4.80 -10.23 2.02
C VAL A 85 -5.87 -11.27 1.68
N ASN A 86 -6.35 -11.25 0.44
CA ASN A 86 -7.30 -12.22 -0.07
C ASN A 86 -6.60 -13.06 -1.15
N PHE A 87 -6.73 -14.38 -1.06
CA PHE A 87 -6.25 -15.35 -2.06
C PHE A 87 -7.43 -16.12 -2.64
#